data_AF-A0A6J4J8W6-F1
#
_entry.id   AF-A0A6J4J8W6-F1
#
_cell.length_a   1.000
_cell.length_b   1.000
_cell.length_c   1.000
_cell.angle_alpha   90.00
_cell.angle_beta   90.00
_cell.angle_gamma   90.00
#
_symmetry.space_group_name_H-M   'P 1'
#
loop_
_entity.id
_entity.type
_entity.pdbx_description
1 polymer ?
#
loop_
_entity_poly.entity_id
_entity_poly.type
_entity_poly.pdbx_seq_one_letter_code
_entity_poly.pdbx_strand_id
1 'polypeptide(L)'
;MAKGVPIHKLTQPNKALRDSANVVLVRLQEMYEWAPAMRDPKNVEELHNMRIAAKRLRYTMELFAPCFNKEYAQAQKTIEEIQERIGAIHDCDVLLPLLARTLDKETNRERKEALRKGGGPPLFLAAEGLAPLIAAKKAERTRLYHEFVAFWDALPPETLFEKFQQIIQPDSALADKPK
;
A
#
# COMPACT_ATOMS: atom_id res chain seq x y z
N MET A 1 12.09 1.95 5.67
CA MET A 1 11.33 2.68 4.62
C MET A 1 11.91 2.31 3.26
N ALA A 2 11.06 1.91 2.32
CA ALA A 2 11.43 1.66 0.93
C ALA A 2 12.16 2.88 0.34
N LYS A 3 13.48 2.77 0.16
CA LYS A 3 14.26 3.76 -0.59
C LYS A 3 13.86 3.63 -2.06
N GLY A 4 13.53 4.74 -2.71
CA GLY A 4 13.24 4.69 -4.15
C GLY A 4 14.50 4.28 -4.88
N VAL A 5 14.41 3.30 -5.79
CA VAL A 5 15.54 3.03 -6.67
C VAL A 5 15.74 4.28 -7.53
N PRO A 6 16.95 4.88 -7.51
CA PRO A 6 17.26 5.99 -8.39
C PRO A 6 17.23 5.47 -9.82
N ILE A 7 16.40 6.08 -10.66
CA ILE A 7 16.29 5.69 -12.06
C ILE A 7 17.21 6.62 -12.85
N HIS A 8 18.33 6.06 -13.29
CA HIS A 8 19.33 6.78 -14.05
C HIS A 8 18.91 6.90 -15.53
N LYS A 9 19.35 7.97 -16.20
CA LYS A 9 19.17 8.22 -17.65
C LYS A 9 17.72 8.47 -18.12
N LEU A 10 16.82 8.95 -17.25
CA LEU A 10 15.44 9.29 -17.61
C LEU A 10 15.31 10.49 -18.55
N THR A 11 16.18 11.48 -18.41
CA THR A 11 16.09 12.72 -19.18
C THR A 11 17.10 12.71 -20.32
N GLN A 12 16.65 12.26 -21.48
CA GLN A 12 17.33 12.55 -22.75
C GLN A 12 16.61 13.75 -23.37
N PRO A 13 17.22 14.95 -23.43
CA PRO A 13 16.53 16.21 -23.74
C PRO A 13 15.77 16.25 -25.08
N ASN A 14 15.98 15.27 -25.96
CA ASN A 14 15.42 15.22 -27.32
C ASN A 14 14.64 13.93 -27.61
N LYS A 15 14.26 13.15 -26.58
CA LYS A 15 13.41 11.96 -26.78
C LYS A 15 11.94 12.26 -26.51
N ALA A 16 11.05 11.50 -27.15
CA ALA A 16 9.63 11.62 -26.88
C ALA A 16 9.35 11.24 -25.42
N LEU A 17 8.41 11.93 -24.78
CA LEU A 17 8.03 11.63 -23.38
C LEU A 17 7.66 10.14 -23.22
N ARG A 18 6.99 9.57 -24.21
CA ARG A 18 6.63 8.15 -24.26
C ARG A 18 7.84 7.20 -24.12
N ASP A 19 9.01 7.56 -24.66
CA ASP A 19 10.21 6.71 -24.61
C ASP A 19 10.77 6.56 -23.18
N SER A 20 10.40 7.50 -22.29
CA SER A 20 10.78 7.50 -20.89
C SER A 20 9.84 6.65 -20.01
N ALA A 21 8.73 6.16 -20.56
CA ALA A 21 7.71 5.40 -19.84
C ALA A 21 8.20 4.04 -19.29
N ASN A 22 9.39 3.57 -19.71
CA ASN A 22 10.05 2.40 -19.11
C ASN A 22 10.25 2.51 -17.59
N VAL A 23 10.27 3.74 -17.06
CA VAL A 23 10.23 4.03 -15.63
C VAL A 23 9.02 3.41 -14.92
N VAL A 24 7.87 3.29 -15.60
CA VAL A 24 6.66 2.65 -15.06
C VAL A 24 6.92 1.17 -14.79
N LEU A 25 7.61 0.47 -15.68
CA LEU A 25 7.97 -0.94 -15.50
C LEU A 25 8.93 -1.14 -14.31
N VAL A 26 9.89 -0.22 -14.12
CA VAL A 26 10.77 -0.24 -12.95
C VAL A 26 9.98 -0.07 -11.66
N ARG A 27 9.06 0.90 -11.60
CA ARG A 27 8.21 1.12 -10.42
C ARG A 27 7.23 -0.02 -10.16
N LEU A 28 6.77 -0.70 -11.22
CA LEU A 28 5.94 -1.88 -11.11
C LEU A 28 6.73 -3.03 -10.49
N GLN A 29 7.95 -3.27 -10.96
CA GLN A 29 8.85 -4.27 -10.39
C GLN A 29 9.10 -4.02 -8.90
N GLU A 30 9.43 -2.77 -8.51
CA GLU A 30 9.62 -2.38 -7.10
C GLU A 30 8.40 -2.73 -6.23
N MET A 31 7.18 -2.60 -6.76
CA MET A 31 5.96 -2.98 -6.03
C MET A 31 5.84 -4.50 -5.88
N TYR A 32 6.12 -5.25 -6.96
CA TYR A 32 6.07 -6.71 -6.97
C TYR A 32 7.13 -7.37 -6.08
N GLU A 33 8.27 -6.73 -5.84
CA GLU A 33 9.28 -7.21 -4.88
C GLU A 33 8.73 -7.39 -3.46
N TRP A 34 7.68 -6.65 -3.08
CA TRP A 34 7.02 -6.77 -1.78
C TRP A 34 5.86 -7.77 -1.77
N ALA A 35 5.42 -8.26 -2.94
CA ALA A 35 4.30 -9.18 -3.04
C ALA A 35 4.48 -10.50 -2.26
N PRO A 36 5.68 -11.11 -2.16
CA PRO A 36 5.85 -12.28 -1.30
C PRO A 36 5.64 -11.98 0.18
N ALA A 37 6.15 -10.83 0.65
CA ALA A 37 6.05 -10.43 2.05
C ALA A 37 4.61 -10.09 2.47
N MET A 38 3.75 -9.70 1.52
CA MET A 38 2.36 -9.38 1.79
C MET A 38 1.54 -10.57 2.31
N ARG A 39 2.03 -11.81 2.14
CA ARG A 39 1.30 -13.04 2.48
C ARG A 39 1.25 -13.34 3.97
N ASP A 40 2.08 -12.66 4.76
CA ASP A 40 1.99 -12.71 6.22
C ASP A 40 1.38 -11.40 6.75
N PRO A 41 0.22 -11.45 7.45
CA PRO A 41 -0.38 -10.26 8.03
C PRO A 41 0.51 -9.57 9.07
N LYS A 42 1.55 -10.24 9.62
CA LYS A 42 2.49 -9.67 10.58
C LYS A 42 3.54 -8.74 9.96
N ASN A 43 3.71 -8.80 8.64
CA ASN A 43 4.69 -8.00 7.90
C ASN A 43 4.18 -6.57 7.65
N VAL A 44 3.91 -5.85 8.74
CA VAL A 44 3.33 -4.49 8.72
C VAL A 44 4.24 -3.51 7.98
N GLU A 45 5.56 -3.60 8.19
CA GLU A 45 6.52 -2.70 7.55
C GLU A 45 6.62 -2.97 6.04
N GLU A 46 6.57 -4.23 5.62
CA GLU A 46 6.61 -4.63 4.23
C GLU A 46 5.33 -4.25 3.49
N LEU A 47 4.16 -4.42 4.12
CA LEU A 47 2.88 -3.91 3.58
C LEU A 47 2.92 -2.38 3.43
N HIS A 48 3.51 -1.67 4.40
CA HIS A 48 3.72 -0.23 4.29
C HIS A 48 4.70 0.14 3.15
N ASN A 49 5.78 -0.63 2.96
CA ASN A 49 6.72 -0.43 1.85
C ASN A 49 6.05 -0.72 0.48
N MET A 50 5.24 -1.76 0.38
CA MET A 50 4.42 -2.06 -0.80
C MET A 50 3.47 -0.91 -1.12
N ARG A 51 2.81 -0.32 -0.11
CA ARG A 51 1.97 0.88 -0.28
C ARG A 51 2.75 2.06 -0.86
N ILE A 52 3.96 2.30 -0.36
CA ILE A 52 4.82 3.38 -0.88
C ILE A 52 5.19 3.11 -2.34
N ALA A 53 5.55 1.86 -2.67
CA ALA A 53 5.86 1.47 -4.05
C ALA A 53 4.66 1.64 -4.99
N ALA A 54 3.47 1.18 -4.59
CA ALA A 54 2.22 1.35 -5.34
C ALA A 54 1.88 2.84 -5.57
N LYS A 55 2.05 3.69 -4.55
CA LYS A 55 1.86 5.15 -4.66
C LYS A 55 2.84 5.78 -5.65
N ARG A 56 4.12 5.39 -5.61
CA ARG A 56 5.13 5.87 -6.56
C ARG A 56 4.81 5.43 -7.98
N LEU A 57 4.38 4.17 -8.16
CA LEU A 57 3.93 3.65 -9.44
C LEU A 57 2.75 4.46 -9.96
N ARG A 58 1.69 4.67 -9.17
CA ARG A 58 0.53 5.48 -9.56
C ARG A 58 0.92 6.88 -10.02
N TYR A 59 1.73 7.61 -9.25
CA TYR A 59 2.15 8.96 -9.63
C TYR A 59 3.00 8.98 -10.89
N THR A 60 3.87 7.98 -11.04
CA THR A 60 4.61 7.79 -12.29
C THR A 60 3.63 7.52 -13.43
N MET A 61 2.58 6.74 -13.19
CA MET A 61 1.61 6.42 -14.21
C MET A 61 0.80 7.63 -14.66
N GLU A 62 0.33 8.43 -13.71
CA GLU A 62 -0.40 9.69 -13.94
C GLU A 62 0.41 10.65 -14.83
N LEU A 63 1.74 10.71 -14.64
CA LEU A 63 2.63 11.53 -15.45
C LEU A 63 2.65 11.11 -16.93
N PHE A 64 2.63 9.81 -17.22
CA PHE A 64 2.66 9.30 -18.61
C PHE A 64 1.26 9.04 -19.19
N ALA A 65 0.19 9.22 -18.42
CA ALA A 65 -1.17 8.99 -18.88
C ALA A 65 -1.51 9.68 -20.23
N PRO A 66 -1.05 10.93 -20.52
CA PRO A 66 -1.28 11.57 -21.82
C PRO A 66 -0.62 10.88 -23.02
N CYS A 67 0.36 9.99 -22.79
CA CYS A 67 1.09 9.29 -23.85
C CYS A 67 0.46 7.97 -24.28
N PHE A 68 -0.55 7.48 -23.56
CA PHE A 68 -1.11 6.15 -23.75
C PHE A 68 -2.65 6.16 -23.87
N ASN A 69 -3.21 5.01 -24.21
CA ASN A 69 -4.61 4.83 -24.56
C ASN A 69 -5.45 4.33 -23.35
N LYS A 70 -6.67 3.87 -23.65
CA LYS A 70 -7.63 3.33 -22.67
C LYS A 70 -7.09 2.12 -21.89
N GLU A 71 -6.24 1.29 -22.48
CA GLU A 71 -5.69 0.10 -21.81
C GLU A 71 -4.79 0.50 -20.65
N TYR A 72 -3.96 1.53 -20.85
CA TYR A 72 -3.14 2.12 -19.80
C TYR A 72 -3.98 2.70 -18.65
N ALA A 73 -5.06 3.42 -19.00
CA ALA A 73 -5.98 3.96 -18.00
C ALA A 73 -6.67 2.85 -17.19
N GLN A 74 -6.99 1.71 -17.81
CA GLN A 74 -7.55 0.57 -17.10
C GLN A 74 -6.53 -0.08 -16.16
N ALA A 75 -5.28 -0.21 -16.59
CA ALA A 75 -4.20 -0.71 -15.73
C ALA A 75 -3.92 0.25 -14.56
N GLN A 76 -4.02 1.57 -14.79
CA GLN A 76 -3.90 2.58 -13.74
C GLN A 76 -4.94 2.38 -12.64
N LYS A 77 -6.20 2.14 -13.01
CA LYS A 77 -7.27 1.88 -12.05
C LYS A 77 -6.99 0.67 -11.18
N THR A 78 -6.41 -0.39 -11.74
CA THR A 78 -6.01 -1.56 -10.93
C THR A 78 -4.93 -1.20 -9.92
N ILE A 79 -3.93 -0.38 -10.30
CA ILE A 79 -2.90 0.10 -9.37
C ILE A 79 -3.50 1.02 -8.29
N GLU A 80 -4.46 1.87 -8.66
CA GLU A 80 -5.20 2.71 -7.71
C GLU A 80 -5.93 1.85 -6.67
N GLU A 81 -6.64 0.81 -7.11
CA GLU A 81 -7.34 -0.11 -6.22
C GLU A 81 -6.39 -0.88 -5.29
N ILE A 82 -5.22 -1.33 -5.79
CA ILE A 82 -4.16 -1.92 -4.96
C ILE A 82 -3.73 -0.92 -3.88
N GLN A 83 -3.42 0.32 -4.28
CA GLN A 83 -2.95 1.36 -3.35
C GLN A 83 -4.00 1.68 -2.28
N GLU A 84 -5.29 1.76 -2.65
CA GLU A 84 -6.40 2.07 -1.74
C GLU A 84 -6.60 0.96 -0.71
N ARG A 85 -6.63 -0.30 -1.15
CA ARG A 85 -6.80 -1.46 -0.27
C ARG A 85 -5.67 -1.59 0.75
N ILE A 86 -4.41 -1.48 0.30
CA ILE A 86 -3.25 -1.48 1.22
C ILE A 86 -3.28 -0.22 2.11
N GLY A 87 -3.76 0.90 1.59
CA GLY A 87 -3.98 2.14 2.35
C GLY A 87 -4.87 1.94 3.56
N ALA A 88 -6.03 1.30 3.39
CA ALA A 88 -6.96 1.04 4.48
C ALA A 88 -6.37 0.12 5.58
N ILE A 89 -5.56 -0.86 5.19
CA ILE A 89 -4.81 -1.71 6.15
C ILE A 89 -3.82 -0.85 6.94
N HIS A 90 -3.04 -0.03 6.23
CA HIS A 90 -2.04 0.83 6.85
C HIS A 90 -2.65 1.85 7.82
N ASP A 91 -3.82 2.41 7.50
CA ASP A 91 -4.53 3.32 8.39
C ASP A 91 -4.86 2.65 9.73
N CYS A 92 -5.22 1.36 9.71
CA CYS A 92 -5.40 0.58 10.93
C CYS A 92 -4.07 0.34 11.66
N ASP A 93 -3.00 0.01 10.94
CA ASP A 93 -1.67 -0.23 11.51
C ASP A 93 -1.08 1.01 12.17
N VAL A 94 -1.44 2.22 11.72
CA VAL A 94 -1.08 3.49 12.36
C VAL A 94 -2.01 3.81 13.54
N LEU A 95 -3.32 3.60 13.38
CA LEU A 95 -4.31 3.97 14.40
C LEU A 95 -4.25 3.08 15.65
N LEU A 96 -4.05 1.77 15.48
CA LEU A 96 -4.08 0.81 16.60
C LEU A 96 -3.03 1.12 17.70
N PRO A 97 -1.75 1.39 17.37
CA PRO A 97 -0.77 1.82 18.37
C PRO A 97 -1.14 3.14 19.06
N LEU A 98 -1.76 4.09 18.34
CA LEU A 98 -2.19 5.37 18.91
C LEU A 98 -3.33 5.16 19.91
N LEU A 99 -4.32 4.33 19.57
CA LEU A 99 -5.42 3.98 20.47
C LEU A 99 -4.90 3.25 21.72
N ALA A 100 -4.01 2.28 21.56
CA ALA A 100 -3.42 1.55 22.68
C ALA A 100 -2.66 2.48 23.65
N ARG A 101 -1.79 3.35 23.11
CA ARG A 101 -1.07 4.36 23.91
C ARG A 101 -2.03 5.32 24.61
N THR A 102 -3.14 5.67 23.98
CA THR A 102 -4.16 6.56 24.57
C THR A 102 -4.89 5.87 25.71
N LEU A 103 -5.30 4.61 25.52
CA LEU A 103 -5.91 3.79 26.56
C LEU A 103 -4.99 3.66 27.79
N ASP A 104 -3.71 3.38 27.58
CA ASP A 104 -2.73 3.28 28.67
C ASP A 104 -2.58 4.61 29.43
N LYS A 105 -2.53 5.74 28.71
CA LYS A 105 -2.44 7.07 29.32
C LYS A 105 -3.65 7.40 30.18
N GLU A 106 -4.86 7.22 29.65
CA GLU A 106 -6.09 7.53 30.39
C GLU A 106 -6.28 6.58 31.57
N THR A 107 -6.03 5.28 31.40
CA THR A 107 -6.09 4.31 32.50
C THR A 107 -5.12 4.68 33.64
N ASN A 108 -3.91 5.11 33.29
CA ASN A 108 -2.93 5.57 34.28
C ASN A 108 -3.34 6.88 34.96
N ARG A 109 -3.96 7.80 34.22
CA ARG A 109 -4.49 9.05 34.75
C ARG A 109 -5.59 8.78 35.77
N GLU A 110 -6.59 7.98 35.41
CA GLU A 110 -7.69 7.62 36.30
C GLU A 110 -7.20 6.91 37.56
N ARG A 111 -6.23 5.99 37.43
CA ARG A 111 -5.59 5.33 38.58
C ARG A 111 -4.92 6.33 39.53
N LYS A 112 -4.18 7.31 38.99
CA LYS A 112 -3.53 8.35 39.79
C LYS A 112 -4.54 9.26 40.48
N GLU A 113 -5.62 9.63 39.78
CA GLU A 113 -6.70 10.44 40.36
C GLU A 113 -7.43 9.71 41.49
N ALA A 114 -7.70 8.41 41.30
CA ALA A 114 -8.30 7.54 42.31
C ALA A 114 -7.42 7.41 43.57
N LEU A 115 -6.12 7.20 43.40
CA LEU A 115 -5.15 7.20 44.51
C LEU A 115 -5.13 8.54 45.25
N ARG A 116 -5.14 9.67 44.53
CA ARG A 116 -5.17 11.01 45.13
C ARG A 116 -6.45 11.28 45.93
N LYS A 117 -7.58 10.72 45.51
CA LYS A 117 -8.89 10.89 46.17
C LYS A 117 -9.15 9.88 47.31
N GLY A 118 -8.14 9.12 47.74
CA GLY A 118 -8.25 8.21 48.89
C GLY A 118 -8.41 6.73 48.56
N GLY A 119 -8.04 6.29 47.34
CA GLY A 119 -7.89 4.86 47.03
C GLY A 119 -9.17 4.13 46.61
N GLY A 120 -10.22 4.85 46.18
CA GLY A 120 -11.39 4.23 45.53
C GLY A 120 -11.01 3.56 44.20
N PRO A 121 -11.85 2.64 43.67
CA PRO A 121 -11.57 2.01 42.39
C PRO A 121 -11.63 3.06 41.26
N PRO A 122 -10.66 3.06 40.32
CA PRO A 122 -10.78 3.87 39.11
C PRO A 122 -12.00 3.42 38.29
N LEU A 123 -12.68 4.38 37.66
CA LEU A 123 -13.92 4.13 36.93
C LEU A 123 -13.70 3.46 35.56
N PHE A 124 -12.45 3.44 35.06
CA PHE A 124 -12.06 2.86 33.77
C PHE A 124 -12.92 3.34 32.59
N LEU A 125 -13.43 4.58 32.65
CA LEU A 125 -14.32 5.16 31.63
C LEU A 125 -13.64 5.19 30.26
N ALA A 126 -12.34 5.48 30.22
CA ALA A 126 -11.58 5.39 29.00
C ALA A 126 -11.47 3.96 28.45
N ALA A 127 -11.43 2.94 29.31
CA ALA A 127 -11.42 1.55 28.89
C ALA A 127 -12.77 1.10 28.30
N GLU A 128 -13.89 1.61 28.81
CA GLU A 128 -15.23 1.31 28.29
C GLU A 128 -15.40 1.74 26.82
N GLY A 129 -14.82 2.87 26.41
CA GLY A 129 -14.89 3.35 25.02
C GLY A 129 -13.76 2.85 24.13
N LEU A 130 -12.51 2.92 24.60
CA LEU A 130 -11.34 2.65 23.76
C LEU A 130 -11.10 1.16 23.55
N ALA A 131 -11.40 0.29 24.52
CA ALA A 131 -11.15 -1.14 24.36
C ALA A 131 -12.04 -1.77 23.27
N PRO A 132 -13.36 -1.52 23.21
CA PRO A 132 -14.19 -1.97 22.10
C PRO A 132 -13.77 -1.38 20.76
N LEU A 133 -13.36 -0.10 20.72
CA LEU A 133 -12.87 0.54 19.50
C LEU A 133 -11.59 -0.14 18.98
N ILE A 134 -10.63 -0.45 19.88
CA ILE A 134 -9.41 -1.19 19.52
C ILE A 134 -9.78 -2.57 18.99
N ALA A 135 -10.69 -3.29 19.63
CA ALA A 135 -11.15 -4.60 19.18
C ALA A 135 -11.79 -4.52 17.78
N ALA A 136 -12.68 -3.55 17.56
CA ALA A 136 -13.31 -3.30 16.27
C ALA A 136 -12.27 -2.97 15.18
N LYS A 137 -11.28 -2.12 15.48
CA LYS A 137 -10.22 -1.78 14.53
C LYS A 137 -9.28 -2.95 14.22
N LYS A 138 -9.02 -3.86 15.17
CA LYS A 138 -8.28 -5.10 14.91
C LYS A 138 -9.05 -6.05 13.99
N ALA A 139 -10.36 -6.18 14.21
CA ALA A 139 -11.22 -6.99 13.35
C ALA A 139 -11.28 -6.42 11.93
N GLU A 140 -11.44 -5.10 11.81
CA GLU A 140 -11.45 -4.37 10.54
C GLU A 140 -10.13 -4.55 9.78
N ARG A 141 -8.99 -4.38 10.45
CA ARG A 141 -7.66 -4.60 9.86
C ARG A 141 -7.50 -6.02 9.29
N THR A 142 -7.99 -7.02 10.03
CA THR A 142 -7.98 -8.42 9.59
C THR A 142 -8.85 -8.64 8.36
N ARG A 143 -10.05 -8.06 8.34
CA ARG A 143 -10.98 -8.13 7.21
C ARG A 143 -10.37 -7.51 5.95
N LEU A 144 -9.87 -6.27 6.06
CA LEU A 144 -9.23 -5.54 4.96
C LEU A 144 -8.02 -6.30 4.40
N TYR A 145 -7.22 -6.92 5.26
CA TYR A 145 -6.11 -7.77 4.85
C TYR A 145 -6.56 -8.95 4.00
N HIS A 146 -7.55 -9.72 4.46
CA HIS A 146 -8.05 -10.86 3.68
C HIS A 146 -8.70 -10.43 2.36
N GLU A 147 -9.44 -9.32 2.35
CA GLU A 147 -10.01 -8.76 1.12
C GLU A 147 -8.93 -8.32 0.13
N PHE A 148 -7.83 -7.74 0.62
CA PHE A 148 -6.69 -7.38 -0.21
C PHE A 148 -5.99 -8.62 -0.80
N VAL A 149 -5.73 -9.65 0.02
CA VAL A 149 -5.10 -10.88 -0.46
C VAL A 149 -6.00 -11.59 -1.50
N ALA A 150 -7.30 -11.70 -1.23
CA ALA A 150 -8.25 -12.29 -2.17
C ALA A 150 -8.33 -11.50 -3.48
N PHE A 151 -8.36 -10.17 -3.40
CA PHE A 151 -8.30 -9.30 -4.58
C PHE A 151 -7.02 -9.52 -5.39
N TRP A 152 -5.87 -9.58 -4.71
CA TRP A 152 -4.57 -9.81 -5.34
C TRP A 152 -4.50 -11.17 -6.05
N ASP A 153 -5.05 -12.22 -5.43
CA ASP A 153 -5.11 -13.57 -6.00
C ASP A 153 -6.10 -13.69 -7.17
N ALA A 154 -7.11 -12.82 -7.20
CA ALA A 154 -8.07 -12.76 -8.29
C ALA A 154 -7.56 -11.97 -9.51
N LEU A 155 -6.41 -11.30 -9.41
CA LEU A 155 -5.80 -10.64 -10.55
C LEU A 155 -5.46 -11.68 -11.63
N PRO A 156 -5.67 -11.36 -12.93
CA PRO A 156 -5.51 -12.32 -14.01
C PRO A 156 -4.09 -12.94 -14.04
N PRO A 157 -3.97 -14.18 -14.53
CA PRO A 157 -2.69 -14.91 -14.55
C PRO A 157 -1.67 -14.30 -15.51
N GLU A 158 -2.11 -13.59 -16.55
CA GLU A 158 -1.25 -12.66 -17.28
C GLU A 158 -0.88 -11.55 -16.32
N THR A 159 0.39 -11.53 -15.91
CA THR A 159 0.85 -10.61 -14.87
C THR A 159 0.55 -9.18 -15.30
N LEU A 160 0.19 -8.29 -14.35
CA LEU A 160 0.08 -6.84 -14.65
C LEU A 160 1.35 -6.38 -15.37
N PHE A 161 2.49 -6.95 -15.00
CA PHE A 161 3.79 -6.75 -15.64
C PHE A 161 3.78 -7.00 -17.15
N GLU A 162 3.28 -8.15 -17.61
CA GLU A 162 3.14 -8.45 -19.05
C GLU A 162 2.25 -7.44 -19.77
N LYS A 163 1.11 -7.08 -19.17
CA LYS A 163 0.18 -6.07 -19.72
C LYS A 163 0.86 -4.72 -19.87
N PHE A 164 1.57 -4.27 -18.83
CA PHE A 164 2.32 -3.01 -18.86
C PHE A 164 3.45 -3.04 -19.90
N GLN A 165 4.15 -4.17 -20.03
CA GLN A 165 5.21 -4.33 -21.02
C GLN A 165 4.66 -4.24 -22.45
N GLN A 166 3.52 -4.85 -22.75
CA GLN A 166 2.87 -4.74 -24.06
C GLN A 166 2.43 -3.30 -24.37
N ILE A 167 1.88 -2.58 -23.38
CA ILE A 167 1.41 -1.20 -23.56
C ILE A 167 2.59 -0.24 -23.81
N ILE A 168 3.68 -0.40 -23.05
CA ILE A 168 4.83 0.51 -23.06
C ILE A 168 5.82 0.16 -24.17
N GLN A 169 6.03 -1.13 -24.45
CA GLN A 169 6.99 -1.67 -25.41
C GLN A 169 6.33 -2.63 -26.43
N PRO A 170 5.40 -2.15 -27.27
CA PRO A 170 4.66 -3.00 -28.20
C PRO A 170 5.57 -3.74 -29.21
N ASP A 171 6.70 -3.14 -29.61
CA ASP A 171 7.62 -3.71 -30.61
C ASP A 171 8.63 -4.74 -30.04
N SER A 172 8.77 -4.88 -28.72
CA SER A 172 9.65 -5.91 -28.15
C SER A 172 9.11 -7.33 -28.34
N ALA A 173 7.79 -7.47 -28.49
CA ALA A 173 7.12 -8.75 -28.72
C ALA A 173 7.37 -9.34 -30.13
N LEU A 174 7.88 -8.54 -31.07
CA LEU A 174 8.20 -8.97 -32.44
C LEU A 174 9.67 -9.39 -32.64
N ALA A 175 10.54 -9.14 -31.66
CA ALA A 175 11.98 -9.42 -31.77
C ALA A 175 12.37 -10.86 -31.36
N ASP A 176 11.46 -11.62 -30.75
CA ASP A 176 11.75 -12.92 -30.12
C ASP A 176 11.17 -14.13 -30.88
N LYS A 177 10.74 -13.96 -32.14
CA LYS A 177 10.44 -15.12 -33.00
C LYS A 177 11.74 -15.60 -33.66
N PRO A 178 12.30 -16.76 -33.27
CA PRO A 178 13.38 -17.36 -34.03
C PRO A 178 12.91 -17.67 -35.46
N LYS A 179 13.72 -17.28 -36.44
CA LYS A 179 13.60 -17.73 -37.83
C LYS A 179 13.85 -19.23 -37.93
#